data_AF-A0A0J6T8A8-F1
#
_entry.id   AF-A0A0J6T8A8-F1
#
_cell.length_a   1.000
_cell.length_b   1.000
_cell.length_c   1.000
_cell.angle_alpha   90.00
_cell.angle_beta   90.00
_cell.angle_gamma   90.00
#
_symmetry.space_group_name_H-M   'P 1'
#
loop_
_entity.id
_entity.type
_entity.pdbx_description
1 polymer ?
#
loop_
_entity_poly.entity_id
_entity_poly.type
_entity_poly.pdbx_seq_one_letter_code
_entity_poly.pdbx_strand_id
1 'polypeptide(L)'
;MPVNKRQLAGALLTASHIAERDRLAAFIGDEMTAFAANPFPSTTAGAARQRWGMREIEFRAMDIAAAGLSCLLAALARLPTSEPLCQEILRAGTHSLYLLHYGDGCRIVGAVLHGKPRQELPQLRPLPKPRGRPRRLPSTQQLDLFGMQSA
;
A
#
# COMPACT_ATOMS: atom_id res chain seq x y z
N MET A 1 5.88 -17.75 3.34
CA MET A 1 5.75 -17.00 4.60
C MET A 1 4.55 -16.08 4.46
N PRO A 2 3.53 -16.17 5.32
CA PRO A 2 2.40 -15.24 5.28
C PRO A 2 2.90 -13.82 5.58
N VAL A 3 2.41 -12.84 4.83
CA VAL A 3 2.81 -11.43 4.99
C VAL A 3 2.23 -10.92 6.31
N ASN A 4 3.05 -10.25 7.13
CA ASN A 4 2.58 -9.68 8.39
C ASN A 4 2.19 -8.19 8.24
N LYS A 5 1.46 -7.66 9.23
CA LYS A 5 1.00 -6.25 9.26
C LYS A 5 2.14 -5.25 9.06
N ARG A 6 3.29 -5.49 9.71
CA ARG A 6 4.46 -4.59 9.62
C ARG A 6 5.04 -4.55 8.21
N GLN A 7 5.13 -5.69 7.54
CA GLN A 7 5.58 -5.80 6.16
C GLN A 7 4.62 -5.10 5.20
N LEU A 8 3.31 -5.35 5.32
CA LEU A 8 2.31 -4.67 4.49
C LEU A 8 2.31 -3.15 4.69
N ALA A 9 2.35 -2.68 5.95
CA ALA A 9 2.41 -1.26 6.23
C ALA A 9 3.68 -0.62 5.64
N GLY A 10 4.83 -1.28 5.79
CA GLY A 10 6.09 -0.81 5.20
C GLY A 10 6.05 -0.74 3.67
N ALA A 11 5.58 -1.81 3.02
CA ALA A 11 5.40 -1.87 1.57
C ALA A 11 4.42 -0.81 1.04
N LEU A 12 3.39 -0.50 1.82
CA LEU A 12 2.41 0.50 1.44
C LEU A 12 2.97 1.92 1.58
N LEU A 13 3.81 2.18 2.59
CA LEU A 13 4.53 3.47 2.73
C LEU A 13 5.50 3.74 1.57
N THR A 14 6.04 2.71 0.90
CA THR A 14 6.91 2.86 -0.27
C THR A 14 6.15 3.00 -1.59
N ALA A 15 4.86 2.69 -1.62
CA ALA A 15 3.99 2.80 -2.80
C ALA A 15 3.59 4.26 -3.09
N SER A 16 4.49 5.03 -3.71
CA SER A 16 4.34 6.48 -3.95
C SER A 16 3.15 6.87 -4.83
N HIS A 17 2.64 5.95 -5.66
CA HIS A 17 1.46 6.15 -6.50
C HIS A 17 0.13 6.14 -5.73
N ILE A 18 0.15 5.77 -4.45
CA ILE A 18 -1.01 5.79 -3.57
C ILE A 18 -0.97 7.08 -2.75
N ALA A 19 -1.93 7.97 -2.98
CA ALA A 19 -1.97 9.29 -2.35
C ALA A 19 -2.17 9.17 -0.82
N GLU A 20 -3.13 8.35 -0.39
CA GLU A 20 -3.50 8.18 1.02
C GLU A 20 -2.67 7.11 1.74
N ARG A 21 -1.49 6.77 1.23
CA ARG A 21 -0.68 5.64 1.74
C ARG A 21 -0.36 5.74 3.23
N ASP A 22 -0.07 6.93 3.75
CA ASP A 22 0.21 7.12 5.17
C ASP A 22 -1.02 6.75 6.03
N ARG A 23 -2.23 7.11 5.58
CA ARG A 23 -3.49 6.77 6.27
C ARG A 23 -3.79 5.28 6.24
N LEU A 24 -3.61 4.65 5.09
CA LEU A 24 -3.83 3.22 4.91
C LEU A 24 -2.82 2.40 5.73
N ALA A 25 -1.55 2.83 5.77
CA ALA A 25 -0.51 2.21 6.60
C ALA A 25 -0.80 2.39 8.09
N ALA A 26 -1.32 3.55 8.51
CA ALA A 26 -1.80 3.76 9.88
C ALA A 26 -2.93 2.79 10.25
N PHE A 27 -3.87 2.54 9.33
CA PHE A 27 -4.93 1.53 9.53
C PHE A 27 -4.36 0.13 9.72
N ILE A 28 -3.38 -0.27 8.90
CA ILE A 28 -2.70 -1.55 9.09
C ILE A 28 -1.96 -1.60 10.43
N GLY A 29 -1.36 -0.49 10.87
CA GLY A 29 -0.59 -0.45 12.13
C GLY A 29 -1.43 -0.52 13.39
N ASP A 30 -2.70 -0.11 13.33
CA ASP A 30 -3.62 -0.09 14.48
C ASP A 30 -3.81 -1.48 15.11
N GLU A 31 -3.81 -1.56 16.44
CA GLU A 31 -3.87 -2.83 17.18
C GLU A 31 -5.18 -3.59 16.92
N MET A 32 -6.29 -2.88 16.71
CA MET A 32 -7.61 -3.47 16.46
C MET A 32 -7.75 -4.00 15.03
N THR A 33 -6.83 -3.66 14.14
CA THR A 33 -6.81 -4.16 12.77
C THR A 33 -6.27 -5.57 12.71
N ALA A 34 -7.07 -6.51 12.24
CA ALA A 34 -6.68 -7.91 12.05
C ALA A 34 -6.90 -8.35 10.60
N PHE A 35 -6.16 -9.37 10.17
CA PHE A 35 -6.46 -10.05 8.91
C PHE A 35 -7.82 -10.73 9.02
N ALA A 36 -8.65 -10.54 7.99
CA ALA A 36 -9.90 -11.27 7.85
C ALA A 36 -9.67 -12.55 7.03
N ALA A 37 -10.52 -13.55 7.23
CA ALA A 37 -10.51 -14.75 6.40
C ALA A 37 -10.69 -14.38 4.92
N ASN A 38 -9.77 -14.86 4.08
CA ASN A 38 -9.84 -14.71 2.63
C ASN A 38 -9.63 -16.07 1.96
N PRO A 39 -10.70 -16.86 1.72
CA PRO A 39 -10.57 -18.17 1.09
C PRO A 39 -10.13 -18.10 -0.38
N PHE A 40 -10.23 -16.93 -1.01
CA PHE A 40 -9.88 -16.71 -2.42
C PHE A 40 -8.93 -15.52 -2.56
N PRO A 41 -7.67 -15.65 -2.10
CA PRO A 41 -6.70 -14.55 -2.15
C PRO A 41 -6.20 -14.27 -3.57
N SER A 42 -6.20 -15.27 -4.45
CA SER A 42 -5.74 -15.11 -5.83
C SER A 42 -6.80 -14.46 -6.71
N THR A 43 -6.38 -13.51 -7.53
CA THR A 43 -7.23 -12.84 -8.52
C THR A 43 -6.39 -12.39 -9.73
N THR A 44 -7.03 -11.77 -10.71
CA THR A 44 -6.33 -11.12 -11.83
C THR A 44 -6.62 -9.63 -11.82
N ALA A 45 -5.76 -8.82 -12.46
CA ALA A 45 -5.98 -7.39 -12.56
C ALA A 45 -7.33 -7.05 -13.25
N GLY A 46 -7.72 -7.82 -14.28
CA GLY A 46 -9.01 -7.68 -14.94
C GLY A 46 -10.20 -7.91 -14.01
N ALA A 47 -10.20 -9.03 -13.28
CA ALA A 47 -11.26 -9.36 -12.33
C ALA A 47 -11.34 -8.35 -11.18
N ALA A 48 -10.18 -7.91 -10.68
CA ALA A 48 -10.10 -6.85 -9.68
C ALA A 48 -10.65 -5.53 -10.22
N ARG A 49 -10.29 -5.14 -11.45
CA ARG A 49 -10.77 -3.89 -12.07
C ARG A 49 -12.28 -3.87 -12.21
N GLN A 50 -12.88 -4.96 -12.69
CA GLN A 50 -14.32 -5.07 -12.80
C GLN A 50 -15.01 -4.96 -11.43
N ARG A 51 -14.51 -5.73 -10.44
CA ARG A 51 -15.05 -5.72 -9.07
C ARG A 51 -15.01 -4.33 -8.45
N TRP A 52 -13.86 -3.66 -8.52
CA TRP A 52 -13.69 -2.35 -7.91
C TRP A 52 -14.37 -1.22 -8.68
N GLY A 53 -14.49 -1.34 -10.01
CA GLY A 53 -15.28 -0.40 -10.81
C GLY A 53 -16.76 -0.45 -10.47
N MET A 54 -17.32 -1.65 -10.26
CA MET A 54 -18.69 -1.79 -9.76
C MET A 54 -18.85 -1.23 -8.34
N ARG A 55 -17.89 -1.53 -7.44
CA ARG A 55 -17.90 -0.97 -6.08
C ARG A 55 -17.79 0.54 -6.04
N GLU A 56 -17.12 1.18 -7.00
CA GLU A 56 -17.06 2.64 -7.06
C GLU A 56 -18.45 3.25 -7.25
N ILE A 57 -19.26 2.66 -8.14
CA ILE A 57 -20.64 3.09 -8.37
C ILE A 57 -21.47 2.88 -7.10
N GLU A 58 -21.36 1.70 -6.50
CA GLU A 58 -22.05 1.34 -5.24
C GLU A 58 -21.68 2.28 -4.10
N PHE A 59 -20.39 2.57 -3.92
CA PHE A 59 -19.90 3.43 -2.85
C PHE A 59 -20.45 4.85 -2.99
N ARG A 60 -20.48 5.37 -4.23
CA ARG A 60 -21.09 6.68 -4.51
C ARG A 60 -22.59 6.67 -4.23
N ALA A 61 -23.30 5.64 -4.68
CA ALA A 61 -24.75 5.54 -4.51
C ALA A 61 -25.16 5.42 -3.03
N MET A 62 -24.34 4.77 -2.21
CA MET A 62 -24.62 4.54 -0.78
C MET A 62 -23.92 5.52 0.17
N ASP A 63 -23.23 6.54 -0.35
CA ASP A 63 -22.44 7.47 0.45
C ASP A 63 -21.44 6.74 1.38
N ILE A 64 -20.67 5.81 0.81
CA ILE A 64 -19.60 5.09 1.51
C ILE A 64 -18.30 5.86 1.34
N ALA A 65 -17.74 6.33 2.45
CA ALA A 65 -16.41 6.93 2.44
C ALA A 65 -15.33 5.88 2.13
N ALA A 66 -14.45 6.21 1.18
CA ALA A 66 -13.34 5.37 0.76
C ALA A 66 -12.05 6.16 0.54
N ALA A 67 -10.90 5.55 0.86
CA ALA A 67 -9.57 6.10 0.61
C ALA A 67 -8.78 5.13 -0.28
N GLY A 68 -8.07 5.66 -1.28
CA GLY A 68 -7.23 4.88 -2.20
C GLY A 68 -7.96 4.22 -3.39
N LEU A 69 -9.29 4.35 -3.49
CA LEU A 69 -10.08 3.73 -4.58
C LEU A 69 -9.70 4.24 -5.97
N SER A 70 -9.56 5.55 -6.14
CA SER A 70 -9.15 6.15 -7.41
C SER A 70 -7.75 5.69 -7.82
N CYS A 71 -6.79 5.69 -6.88
CA CYS A 71 -5.44 5.17 -7.09
C CYS A 71 -5.44 3.69 -7.47
N LEU A 72 -6.27 2.87 -6.82
CA LEU A 72 -6.40 1.44 -7.14
C LEU A 72 -6.92 1.25 -8.56
N LEU A 73 -8.02 1.92 -8.94
CA LEU A 73 -8.61 1.80 -10.27
C LEU A 73 -7.64 2.26 -11.36
N ALA A 74 -6.94 3.37 -11.13
CA ALA A 74 -5.91 3.86 -12.03
C ALA A 74 -4.74 2.88 -12.18
N ALA A 75 -4.32 2.23 -11.09
CA ALA A 75 -3.27 1.22 -11.13
C ALA A 75 -3.71 -0.03 -11.91
N LEU A 76 -4.89 -0.55 -11.62
CA LEU A 76 -5.45 -1.72 -12.30
C LEU A 76 -5.68 -1.48 -13.80
N ALA A 77 -6.06 -0.26 -14.20
CA ALA A 77 -6.23 0.10 -15.61
C ALA A 77 -4.94 0.05 -16.43
N ARG A 78 -3.77 0.12 -15.78
CA ARG A 78 -2.45 0.05 -16.44
C ARG A 78 -1.88 -1.37 -16.53
N LEU A 79 -2.52 -2.35 -15.89
CA LEU A 79 -2.04 -3.74 -15.89
C LEU A 79 -2.68 -4.55 -17.01
N PRO A 80 -1.98 -5.56 -17.54
CA PRO A 80 -2.60 -6.58 -18.38
C PRO A 80 -3.76 -7.26 -17.65
N THR A 81 -4.87 -7.52 -18.32
CA THR A 81 -6.08 -8.12 -17.72
C THR A 81 -5.79 -9.45 -17.03
N SER A 82 -4.85 -10.23 -17.56
CA SER A 82 -4.44 -11.54 -17.03
C SER A 82 -3.37 -11.48 -15.93
N GLU A 83 -2.88 -10.29 -15.57
CA GLU A 83 -1.82 -10.13 -14.56
C GLU A 83 -2.27 -10.75 -13.22
N PRO A 84 -1.53 -11.73 -12.68
CA PRO A 84 -1.91 -12.41 -11.45
C PRO A 84 -1.64 -11.53 -10.23
N LEU A 85 -2.64 -11.41 -9.36
CA LEU A 85 -2.58 -10.61 -8.14
C LEU A 85 -3.01 -11.45 -6.93
N CYS A 86 -2.53 -11.05 -5.76
CA CYS A 86 -2.99 -11.53 -4.47
C CYS A 86 -3.70 -10.41 -3.72
N GLN A 87 -4.76 -10.76 -3.01
CA GLN A 87 -5.60 -9.87 -2.22
C GLN A 87 -5.47 -10.21 -0.73
N GLU A 88 -5.14 -9.19 0.04
CA GLU A 88 -5.22 -9.21 1.50
C GLU A 88 -6.43 -8.42 1.97
N ILE A 89 -7.07 -8.88 3.03
CA ILE A 89 -8.21 -8.21 3.66
C ILE A 89 -7.89 -7.99 5.13
N LEU A 90 -7.94 -6.74 5.58
CA LEU A 90 -7.82 -6.38 6.97
C LEU A 90 -9.08 -5.67 7.44
N ARG A 91 -9.48 -5.88 8.70
CA ARG A 91 -10.69 -5.28 9.29
C ARG A 91 -10.42 -4.76 10.69
N ALA A 92 -11.07 -3.65 11.02
CA ALA A 92 -11.18 -3.11 12.36
C ALA A 92 -12.61 -2.58 12.53
N GLY A 93 -13.39 -3.21 13.41
CA GLY A 93 -14.80 -2.86 13.61
C GLY A 93 -15.61 -2.88 12.31
N THR A 94 -16.05 -1.70 11.88
CA THR A 94 -16.91 -1.51 10.70
C THR A 94 -16.14 -1.17 9.42
N HIS A 95 -14.82 -0.99 9.53
CA HIS A 95 -13.96 -0.58 8.43
C HIS A 95 -13.19 -1.76 7.88
N SER A 96 -13.01 -1.76 6.57
CA SER A 96 -12.33 -2.83 5.83
C SER A 96 -11.30 -2.24 4.89
N LEU A 97 -10.10 -2.78 4.94
CA LEU A 97 -9.01 -2.49 4.03
C LEU A 97 -8.80 -3.70 3.13
N TYR A 98 -8.81 -3.45 1.82
CA TYR A 98 -8.41 -4.42 0.81
C TYR A 98 -7.12 -3.95 0.19
N LEU A 99 -6.16 -4.86 0.00
CA LEU A 99 -4.85 -4.56 -0.55
C LEU A 99 -4.50 -5.58 -1.62
N LEU A 100 -4.05 -5.11 -2.79
CA LEU A 100 -3.62 -5.95 -3.90
C LEU A 100 -2.10 -5.84 -4.10
N HIS A 101 -1.44 -6.98 -4.31
CA HIS A 101 0.00 -7.06 -4.58
C HIS A 101 0.34 -8.23 -5.52
N TYR A 102 1.57 -8.27 -6.05
CA TYR A 102 2.04 -9.30 -6.99
C TYR A 102 2.43 -10.64 -6.33
N GLY A 103 1.76 -11.03 -5.24
CA GLY A 103 2.04 -12.28 -4.50
C GLY A 103 3.28 -12.29 -3.60
N ASP A 104 4.18 -11.32 -3.73
CA ASP A 104 5.39 -11.20 -2.88
C ASP A 104 5.19 -10.43 -1.56
N GLY A 105 3.99 -9.90 -1.33
CA GLY A 105 3.64 -9.08 -0.16
C GLY A 105 4.32 -7.71 -0.08
N CYS A 106 5.15 -7.35 -1.06
CA CYS A 106 6.03 -6.18 -0.99
C CYS A 106 5.77 -5.19 -2.13
N ARG A 107 5.35 -5.66 -3.31
CA ARG A 107 4.99 -4.81 -4.44
C ARG A 107 3.49 -4.56 -4.46
N ILE A 108 3.08 -3.47 -3.83
CA ILE A 108 1.67 -3.05 -3.74
C ILE A 108 1.20 -2.49 -5.07
N VAL A 109 0.11 -3.05 -5.60
CA VAL A 109 -0.61 -2.51 -6.76
C VAL A 109 -1.52 -1.38 -6.32
N GLY A 110 -2.28 -1.57 -5.27
CA GLY A 110 -3.19 -0.58 -4.72
C GLY A 110 -3.91 -1.09 -3.48
N ALA A 111 -4.59 -0.19 -2.78
CA ALA A 111 -5.35 -0.54 -1.60
C ALA A 111 -6.55 0.40 -1.42
N VAL A 112 -7.62 -0.11 -0.82
CA VAL A 112 -8.86 0.62 -0.56
C VAL A 112 -9.31 0.37 0.87
N LEU A 113 -9.38 1.44 1.66
CA LEU A 113 -10.05 1.46 2.96
C LEU A 113 -11.44 2.02 2.79
N HIS A 114 -12.46 1.33 3.28
CA HIS A 114 -13.84 1.82 3.29
C HIS A 114 -14.56 1.48 4.60
N GLY A 115 -15.57 2.28 4.93
CA GLY A 115 -16.48 2.05 6.06
C GLY A 115 -17.81 1.44 5.63
N LYS A 116 -18.81 1.58 6.51
CA LYS A 116 -20.23 1.39 6.18
C LYS A 116 -20.82 2.66 5.54
N PRO A 117 -22.02 2.57 4.92
CA PRO A 117 -22.74 3.74 4.42
C PRO A 117 -22.86 4.86 5.47
N ARG A 118 -22.63 6.10 5.03
CA ARG A 118 -22.72 7.34 5.84
C ARG A 118 -21.81 7.36 7.07
N GLN A 119 -20.75 6.56 7.07
CA GLN A 119 -19.78 6.51 8.15
C GLN A 119 -18.44 7.06 7.67
N GLU A 120 -17.87 7.97 8.45
CA GLU A 120 -16.53 8.48 8.16
C GLU A 120 -15.47 7.39 8.31
N LEU A 121 -14.39 7.55 7.54
CA LEU A 121 -13.19 6.76 7.71
C LEU A 121 -12.47 7.14 9.01
N PRO A 122 -11.79 6.19 9.67
CA PRO A 122 -11.14 6.44 10.94
C PRO A 122 -10.04 7.51 10.78
N GLN A 123 -9.96 8.41 11.76
CA GLN A 123 -8.90 9.40 11.87
C GLN A 123 -7.75 8.79 12.69
N LEU A 124 -6.86 8.10 11.99
CA LEU A 124 -5.72 7.45 12.61
C LEU A 124 -4.50 8.37 12.59
N ARG A 125 -3.74 8.37 13.68
CA ARG A 125 -2.47 9.08 13.71
C ARG A 125 -1.51 8.42 12.73
N PRO A 126 -0.83 9.19 11.85
CA PRO A 126 0.17 8.62 10.95
C PRO A 126 1.23 7.85 11.75
N LEU A 127 1.65 6.70 11.22
CA LEU A 127 2.74 5.94 11.82
C LEU A 127 4.01 6.81 11.84
N PRO A 128 4.83 6.76 12.92
CA PRO A 128 6.10 7.46 12.94
C PRO A 128 6.96 6.98 11.76
N LYS A 129 7.32 7.88 10.85
CA LYS A 129 8.23 7.55 9.76
C LYS A 129 9.56 7.12 10.39
N PRO A 130 10.13 5.95 10.03
CA PRO A 130 11.46 5.59 10.50
C PRO A 130 12.41 6.70 10.05
N ARG A 131 13.02 7.40 11.01
CA ARG A 131 14.00 8.44 10.74
C ARG A 131 15.09 7.79 9.91
N GLY A 132 15.15 8.15 8.62
CA GLY A 132 16.19 7.67 7.73
C GLY A 132 17.52 7.92 8.40
N ARG A 133 18.30 6.84 8.60
CA ARG A 133 19.68 6.96 9.06
C ARG A 133 20.35 7.99 8.14
N PRO A 134 21.00 9.04 8.66
CA PRO A 134 21.65 10.02 7.80
C PRO A 134 22.60 9.27 6.88
N ARG A 135 22.32 9.36 5.57
CA ARG A 135 23.17 8.82 4.52
C ARG A 135 24.49 9.56 4.70
N ARG A 136 25.50 8.92 5.30
CA ARG A 136 26.87 9.42 5.23
C ARG A 136 27.15 9.56 3.74
N LEU A 137 27.21 10.79 3.26
CA LEU A 137 27.83 11.12 1.99
C LEU A 137 29.22 10.46 2.02
N PRO A 138 29.61 9.68 1.01
CA PRO A 138 31.02 9.33 0.89
C PRO A 138 31.77 10.64 0.75
N SER A 139 32.54 11.00 1.79
CA SER A 139 33.52 12.05 1.70
C SER A 139 34.49 11.64 0.60
N THR A 140 34.42 12.32 -0.55
CA THR A 140 35.54 12.43 -1.48
C THR A 140 36.65 13.18 -0.78
N GLN A 141 37.33 12.51 0.15
CA GLN A 141 38.66 12.91 0.58
C GLN A 141 39.60 12.59 -0.58
N GLN A 142 39.82 13.62 -1.39
CA GLN A 142 41.14 14.08 -1.82
C GLN A 142 42.09 12.97 -2.30
N LEU A 143 42.16 12.81 -3.62
CA LEU A 143 43.33 12.28 -4.30
C LEU A 143 44.54 13.13 -3.90
N ASP A 144 45.45 12.54 -3.13
CA ASP A 144 46.73 13.15 -2.80
C ASP A 144 47.62 13.09 -4.05
N LEU A 145 47.68 14.21 -4.77
CA LEU A 145 48.52 14.44 -5.94
C LEU A 145 49.91 14.89 -5.47
N PHE A 146 50.72 13.96 -4.94
CA PHE A 146 52.15 14.22 -4.81
C PHE A 146 52.96 13.16 -5.56
N GLY A 147 53.73 13.70 -6.51
CA GLY A 147 54.39 12.98 -7.57
C GLY A 147 55.42 11.96 -7.10
N MET A 148 55.43 10.85 -7.81
CA MET A 148 56.65 10.09 -8.07
C MET A 148 57.64 11.00 -8.81
N GLN A 149 58.78 11.29 -8.20
CA GLN A 149 60.03 11.45 -8.93
C GLN A 149 61.10 10.60 -8.25
N SER A 150 61.53 9.59 -8.98
CA SER A 150 62.70 8.76 -8.77
C SER A 150 63.96 9.46 -9.29
N ALA A 151 65.02 9.51 -8.47
CA ALA A 151 66.43 9.34 -8.84
C ALA A 151 67.26 9.18 -7.55
#